data_AF-A0A7W1K7B8-F1
#
_entry.id   AF-A0A7W1K7B8-F1
#
_cell.length_a   1.000
_cell.length_b   1.000
_cell.length_c   1.000
_cell.angle_alpha   90.00
_cell.angle_beta   90.00
_cell.angle_gamma   90.00
#
_symmetry.space_group_name_H-M   'P 1'
#
loop_
_entity.id
_entity.type
_entity.pdbx_description
1 polymer ?
#
loop_
_entity_poly.entity_id
_entity_poly.type
_entity_poly.pdbx_seq_one_letter_code
_entity_poly.pdbx_strand_id
1 'polypeptide(L)'
;MNTTLPAIRSPQRQEAAPTAALRVADVALFYGERSGGIRTYLNAKAAWASGNATVEHHVIVPGRVERHEARRHELPSLRVAATNGYRLPPGAGALCAMLRELRPDVVVLHDPFWRPLRVTRTAHDVGAKVVAVHH
;
A
#
# COMPACT_ATOMS: atom_id res chain seq x y z
N MET A 1 26.75 5.46 -45.16
CA MET A 1 25.96 6.34 -44.27
C MET A 1 25.56 5.52 -43.06
N ASN A 2 26.16 5.80 -41.89
CA ASN A 2 25.95 5.05 -40.66
C ASN A 2 25.08 5.91 -39.72
N THR A 3 23.83 5.52 -39.49
CA THR A 3 22.88 6.31 -38.68
C THR A 3 22.89 5.78 -37.24
N THR A 4 23.59 6.46 -36.35
CA THR A 4 23.61 6.13 -34.92
C THR A 4 22.37 6.71 -34.24
N LEU A 5 21.50 5.85 -33.71
CA LEU A 5 20.37 6.24 -32.87
C LEU A 5 20.88 6.83 -31.54
N PRO A 6 20.28 7.91 -31.00
CA PRO A 6 20.68 8.46 -29.72
C PRO A 6 20.28 7.50 -28.59
N ALA A 7 21.22 7.24 -27.68
CA ALA A 7 20.97 6.44 -26.49
C ALA A 7 19.93 7.13 -25.59
N ILE A 8 18.86 6.41 -25.26
CA ILE A 8 17.86 6.82 -24.27
C ILE A 8 18.59 6.90 -22.92
N ARG A 9 18.76 8.12 -22.38
CA ARG A 9 19.33 8.31 -21.04
C ARG A 9 18.36 7.71 -20.02
N SER A 10 18.80 6.66 -19.33
CA SER A 10 18.15 6.17 -18.13
C SER A 10 18.00 7.33 -17.13
N PRO A 11 16.82 7.54 -16.52
CA PRO A 11 16.69 8.55 -15.48
C PRO A 11 17.69 8.22 -14.37
N GLN A 12 18.63 9.13 -14.11
CA GLN A 12 19.58 8.98 -13.02
C GLN A 12 18.77 8.98 -11.72
N ARG A 13 18.77 7.85 -11.02
CA ARG A 13 18.24 7.75 -9.66
C ARG A 13 19.06 8.72 -8.81
N GLN A 14 18.47 9.84 -8.43
CA GLN A 14 18.99 10.64 -7.34
C GLN A 14 18.88 9.80 -6.07
N GLU A 15 19.95 9.10 -5.72
CA GLU A 15 20.18 8.59 -4.38
C GLU A 15 20.49 9.79 -3.48
N ALA A 16 19.44 10.55 -3.16
CA ALA A 16 19.46 11.32 -1.93
C ALA A 16 19.48 10.30 -0.79
N ALA A 17 20.50 10.34 0.05
CA ALA A 17 20.51 9.56 1.28
C ALA A 17 19.18 9.84 2.04
N PRO A 18 18.36 8.82 2.38
CA PRO A 18 17.13 9.07 3.10
C PRO A 18 17.49 9.62 4.47
N THR A 19 17.22 10.91 4.70
CA THR A 19 17.38 11.53 6.03
C THR A 19 16.29 11.01 7.00
N ALA A 20 15.25 10.36 6.46
CA ALA A 20 14.21 9.64 7.19
C ALA A 20 13.88 8.32 6.47
N ALA A 21 13.38 7.31 7.21
CA ALA A 21 12.96 6.03 6.64
C ALA A 21 11.85 6.22 5.59
N LEU A 22 11.90 5.46 4.50
CA LEU A 22 10.87 5.45 3.46
C LEU A 22 9.58 4.87 4.05
N ARG A 23 8.51 5.65 4.11
CA ARG A 23 7.21 5.19 4.62
C ARG A 23 6.37 4.59 3.50
N VAL A 24 6.07 3.30 3.61
CA VAL A 24 5.33 2.54 2.61
C VAL A 24 4.02 2.06 3.21
N ALA A 25 2.90 2.35 2.57
CA ALA A 25 1.58 1.83 2.93
C ALA A 25 1.09 0.83 1.88
N ASP A 26 1.14 -0.46 2.18
CA ASP A 26 0.46 -1.49 1.38
C ASP A 26 -1.01 -1.55 1.76
N VAL A 27 -1.89 -1.49 0.76
CA VAL A 27 -3.35 -1.54 0.91
C VAL A 27 -3.87 -2.79 0.20
N ALA A 28 -4.53 -3.68 0.94
CA ALA A 28 -5.02 -4.94 0.40
C ALA A 28 -6.38 -5.35 1.02
N LEU A 29 -7.44 -5.39 0.21
CA LEU A 29 -8.69 -6.09 0.50
C LEU A 29 -8.51 -7.60 0.51
N PHE A 30 -7.75 -8.15 -0.44
CA PHE A 30 -7.47 -9.59 -0.54
C PHE A 30 -6.47 -10.09 0.52
N TYR A 31 -6.61 -9.55 1.73
CA TYR A 31 -5.97 -9.93 2.97
C TYR A 31 -7.00 -10.63 3.88
N GLY A 32 -7.75 -11.58 3.34
CA GLY A 32 -8.74 -12.35 4.10
C GLY A 32 -8.11 -13.49 4.91
N GLU A 33 -8.88 -14.08 5.83
CA GLU A 33 -8.47 -15.26 6.62
C GLU A 33 -8.01 -16.45 5.75
N ARG A 34 -8.53 -16.54 4.51
CA ARG A 34 -8.15 -17.56 3.50
C ARG A 34 -7.27 -17.05 2.37
N SER A 35 -6.77 -15.82 2.45
CA SER A 35 -5.84 -15.32 1.43
C SER A 35 -4.51 -16.05 1.56
N GLY A 36 -4.05 -16.65 0.45
CA GLY A 36 -2.76 -17.34 0.38
C GLY A 36 -1.63 -16.34 0.14
N GLY A 37 -1.33 -16.08 -1.14
CA GLY A 37 -0.13 -15.34 -1.56
C GLY A 37 0.01 -13.93 -0.99
N ILE A 38 -1.02 -13.09 -1.11
CA ILE A 38 -0.94 -11.67 -0.69
C ILE A 38 -0.67 -11.54 0.81
N ARG A 39 -1.39 -12.29 1.65
CA ARG A 39 -1.17 -12.25 3.11
C ARG A 39 0.19 -12.80 3.50
N THR A 40 0.60 -13.93 2.92
CA THR A 40 1.95 -14.48 3.17
C THR A 40 3.04 -13.49 2.78
N TYR A 41 2.92 -12.88 1.60
CA TYR A 41 3.85 -11.87 1.10
C TYR A 41 3.90 -10.64 2.01
N LEU A 42 2.75 -10.06 2.35
CA LEU A 42 2.70 -8.85 3.18
C LEU A 42 3.20 -9.09 4.61
N ASN A 43 2.95 -10.27 5.18
CA ASN A 43 3.52 -10.67 6.47
C ASN A 43 5.05 -10.80 6.40
N ALA A 44 5.56 -11.46 5.35
CA ALA A 44 7.00 -11.60 5.15
C ALA A 44 7.68 -10.23 4.95
N LYS A 45 7.05 -9.34 4.18
CA LYS A 45 7.52 -7.97 3.96
C LYS A 45 7.52 -7.16 5.26
N ALA A 46 6.47 -7.26 6.07
CA ALA A 46 6.39 -6.59 7.38
C ALA A 46 7.45 -7.11 8.35
N ALA A 47 7.69 -8.43 8.39
CA ALA A 47 8.75 -9.01 9.21
C ALA A 47 10.13 -8.52 8.78
N TRP A 48 10.42 -8.52 7.48
CA TRP A 48 11.67 -7.96 6.94
C TRP A 48 11.84 -6.47 7.28
N ALA A 49 10.78 -5.66 7.12
CA ALA A 49 10.83 -4.23 7.40
C ALA A 49 11.05 -3.92 8.89
N SER A 50 10.55 -4.77 9.80
CA SER A 50 10.79 -4.60 11.25
C SER A 50 12.28 -4.66 11.63
N GLY A 51 13.09 -5.36 10.84
CA GLY A 51 14.55 -5.42 10.99
C GLY A 51 15.31 -4.36 10.18
N ASN A 52 14.62 -3.49 9.43
CA ASN A 52 15.24 -2.55 8.51
C ASN A 52 14.80 -1.09 8.80
N ALA A 53 15.69 -0.33 9.45
CA ALA A 53 15.45 1.06 9.81
C ALA A 53 15.28 2.02 8.62
N THR A 54 15.59 1.59 7.38
CA THR A 54 15.42 2.43 6.19
C THR A 54 13.99 2.41 5.65
N VAL A 55 13.11 1.54 6.17
CA VAL A 55 11.73 1.40 5.71
C VAL A 55 10.76 1.37 6.88
N GLU A 56 9.80 2.29 6.87
CA GLU A 56 8.66 2.31 7.78
C GLU A 56 7.44 1.69 7.06
N HIS A 57 7.24 0.39 7.24
CA HIS A 57 6.24 -0.36 6.47
C HIS A 57 4.92 -0.50 7.21
N HIS A 58 3.83 -0.07 6.57
CA HIS A 58 2.46 -0.16 7.04
C HIS A 58 1.62 -1.08 6.15
N VAL A 59 0.72 -1.84 6.79
CA VAL A 59 -0.23 -2.73 6.11
C VAL A 59 -1.65 -2.33 6.50
N ILE A 60 -2.46 -1.93 5.52
CA ILE A 60 -3.84 -1.45 5.70
C ILE A 60 -4.80 -2.42 5.04
N VAL A 61 -5.71 -3.00 5.84
CA VAL A 61 -6.56 -4.13 5.43
C VAL A 61 -7.98 -3.98 5.96
N PRO A 62 -8.97 -4.69 5.40
CA PRO A 62 -10.33 -4.70 5.93
C PRO A 62 -10.40 -5.34 7.33
N GLY A 63 -11.12 -4.70 8.24
CA GLY A 63 -11.42 -5.18 9.59
C GLY A 63 -12.90 -5.33 9.87
N ARG A 64 -13.27 -6.12 10.89
CA ARG A 64 -14.63 -6.09 11.46
C ARG A 64 -14.89 -4.77 12.18
N VAL A 65 -13.87 -4.30 12.88
CA VAL A 65 -13.82 -3.05 13.64
C VAL A 65 -12.51 -2.37 13.31
N GLU A 66 -12.41 -1.09 13.59
CA GLU A 66 -11.14 -0.37 13.52
C GLU A 66 -10.17 -0.92 14.56
N ARG A 67 -8.94 -1.24 14.13
CA ARG A 67 -7.88 -1.76 15.00
C ARG A 67 -6.53 -1.35 14.45
N HIS A 68 -5.65 -0.86 15.33
CA HIS A 68 -4.29 -0.49 14.98
C HIS A 68 -3.34 -1.24 15.90
N GLU A 69 -2.46 -2.06 15.34
CA GLU A 69 -1.48 -2.86 16.07
C GLU A 69 -0.12 -2.70 15.39
N ALA A 70 0.81 -2.03 16.08
CA ALA A 70 2.10 -1.62 15.54
C ALA A 70 1.96 -0.86 14.20
N ARG A 71 2.20 -1.55 13.08
CA ARG A 71 2.12 -0.98 11.72
C ARG A 71 1.03 -1.64 10.86
N ARG A 72 0.12 -2.40 11.49
CA ARG A 72 -1.03 -3.01 10.85
C ARG A 72 -2.31 -2.27 11.23
N HIS A 73 -3.08 -1.86 10.23
CA HIS A 73 -4.29 -1.07 10.39
C HIS A 73 -5.46 -1.82 9.76
N GLU A 74 -6.41 -2.26 10.58
CA GLU A 74 -7.67 -2.82 10.12
C GLU A 74 -8.73 -1.71 10.08
N LEU A 75 -9.34 -1.49 8.92
CA LEU A 75 -10.34 -0.44 8.72
C LEU A 75 -11.76 -1.02 8.60
N PRO A 76 -12.79 -0.37 9.18
CA PRO A 76 -14.15 -0.90 9.21
C PRO A 76 -14.67 -1.31 7.82
N SER A 77 -15.09 -2.57 7.70
CA SER A 77 -15.51 -3.16 6.42
C SER A 77 -16.63 -4.20 6.59
N LEU A 78 -17.56 -4.21 5.63
CA LEU A 78 -18.74 -5.06 5.61
C LEU A 78 -18.40 -6.45 5.07
N ARG A 79 -18.86 -7.51 5.75
CA ARG A 79 -18.70 -8.88 5.25
C ARG A 79 -19.62 -9.04 4.02
N VAL A 80 -19.03 -9.38 2.87
CA VAL A 80 -19.78 -9.50 1.59
C VAL A 80 -19.95 -10.94 1.11
N ALA A 81 -19.07 -11.85 1.56
CA ALA A 81 -19.18 -13.27 1.25
C ALA A 81 -18.95 -14.11 2.51
N ALA A 82 -20.05 -14.65 3.06
CA ALA A 82 -20.04 -15.43 4.29
C ALA A 82 -19.09 -16.63 4.22
N THR A 83 -18.92 -17.19 3.01
CA THR A 83 -18.15 -18.40 2.76
C THR A 83 -16.66 -18.19 2.57
N ASN A 84 -16.11 -16.97 2.49
CA ASN A 84 -14.66 -16.75 2.29
C ASN A 84 -14.03 -15.72 3.22
N GLY A 85 -14.84 -15.04 4.05
CA GLY A 85 -14.36 -14.09 5.05
C GLY A 85 -13.97 -12.73 4.50
N TYR A 86 -14.14 -12.47 3.20
CA TYR A 86 -13.82 -11.16 2.62
C TYR A 86 -14.76 -10.07 3.11
N ARG A 87 -14.19 -8.88 3.24
CA ARG A 87 -14.88 -7.68 3.67
C ARG A 87 -14.61 -6.56 2.67
N LEU A 88 -15.66 -5.80 2.36
CA LEU A 88 -15.59 -4.65 1.47
C LEU A 88 -15.74 -3.38 2.32
N PRO A 89 -14.83 -2.40 2.19
CA PRO A 89 -15.01 -1.11 2.83
C PRO A 89 -16.24 -0.40 2.23
N PRO A 90 -17.08 0.27 3.05
CA PRO A 90 -18.27 0.98 2.55
C PRO A 90 -17.89 2.15 1.61
N GLY A 91 -16.66 2.67 1.74
CA GLY A 91 -16.09 3.67 0.87
C GLY A 91 -14.62 3.92 1.22
N ALA A 92 -14.02 4.96 0.64
CA ALA A 92 -12.60 5.27 0.87
C ALA A 92 -12.32 6.11 2.12
N GLY A 93 -13.34 6.49 2.90
CA GLY A 93 -13.23 7.49 3.97
C GLY A 93 -12.16 7.18 5.01
N ALA A 94 -12.26 6.02 5.65
CA ALA A 94 -11.30 5.56 6.65
C ALA A 94 -9.87 5.45 6.08
N LEU A 95 -9.73 4.89 4.87
CA LEU A 95 -8.43 4.80 4.22
C LEU A 95 -7.84 6.17 3.90
N CYS A 96 -8.65 7.11 3.40
CA CYS A 96 -8.20 8.47 3.14
C CYS A 96 -7.76 9.20 4.42
N ALA A 97 -8.44 8.97 5.54
CA ALA A 97 -8.03 9.52 6.84
C ALA A 97 -6.68 8.93 7.28
N MET A 98 -6.53 7.60 7.18
CA MET A 98 -5.30 6.89 7.49
C MET A 98 -4.12 7.37 6.63
N LEU A 99 -4.31 7.59 5.33
CA LEU A 99 -3.24 8.11 4.47
C LEU A 99 -2.80 9.53 4.85
N ARG A 100 -3.73 10.38 5.31
CA ARG A 100 -3.41 11.74 5.79
C ARG A 100 -2.67 11.73 7.12
N GLU A 101 -3.00 10.79 7.99
CA GLU A 101 -2.31 10.59 9.27
C GLU A 101 -0.89 10.05 9.05
N LEU A 102 -0.77 8.97 8.27
CA LEU A 102 0.51 8.31 8.01
C LEU A 102 1.46 9.17 7.17
N ARG A 103 0.93 9.96 6.22
CA ARG A 103 1.71 10.67 5.19
C ARG A 103 2.78 9.76 4.57
N PRO A 104 2.39 8.66 3.91
CA PRO A 104 3.35 7.74 3.31
C PRO A 104 4.05 8.39 2.12
N ASP A 105 5.26 7.94 1.82
CA ASP A 105 5.97 8.29 0.58
C ASP A 105 5.45 7.47 -0.60
N VAL A 106 5.00 6.24 -0.33
CA VAL A 106 4.48 5.31 -1.33
C VAL A 106 3.22 4.62 -0.81
N VAL A 107 2.16 4.65 -1.61
CA VAL A 107 0.96 3.82 -1.43
C VAL A 107 0.98 2.72 -2.48
N VAL A 108 0.92 1.46 -2.03
CA VAL A 108 0.88 0.29 -2.90
C VAL A 108 -0.52 -0.31 -2.83
N LEU A 109 -1.24 -0.31 -3.94
CA LEU A 109 -2.57 -0.90 -4.06
C LEU A 109 -2.43 -2.33 -4.62
N HIS A 110 -2.81 -3.33 -3.82
CA HIS A 110 -2.75 -4.73 -4.24
C HIS A 110 -4.02 -5.24 -4.93
N ASP A 111 -5.07 -4.43 -4.93
CA ASP A 111 -6.35 -4.75 -5.56
C ASP A 111 -7.18 -3.47 -5.84
N PRO A 112 -8.18 -3.55 -6.75
CA PRO A 112 -8.94 -2.37 -7.17
C PRO A 112 -10.14 -2.04 -6.27
N PHE A 113 -10.31 -2.67 -5.10
CA PHE A 113 -11.57 -2.59 -4.37
C PHE A 113 -11.67 -1.43 -3.37
N TRP A 114 -10.57 -0.73 -3.11
CA TRP A 114 -10.51 0.41 -2.18
C TRP A 114 -10.93 1.75 -2.79
N ARG A 115 -11.75 1.78 -3.84
CA ARG A 115 -12.06 3.01 -4.62
C ARG A 115 -10.77 3.70 -5.11
N PRO A 116 -9.98 3.02 -5.96
CA PRO A 116 -8.60 3.38 -6.29
C PRO A 116 -8.43 4.82 -6.80
N LEU A 117 -9.38 5.37 -7.56
CA LEU A 117 -9.30 6.76 -8.03
C LEU A 117 -9.30 7.78 -6.88
N ARG A 118 -10.18 7.60 -5.89
CA ARG A 118 -10.28 8.51 -4.74
C ARG A 118 -9.08 8.36 -3.80
N VAL A 119 -8.62 7.13 -3.62
CA VAL A 119 -7.41 6.84 -2.83
C VAL A 119 -6.18 7.43 -3.50
N THR A 120 -6.04 7.26 -4.81
CA THR A 120 -4.92 7.81 -5.59
C THR A 120 -4.88 9.34 -5.48
N ARG A 121 -6.03 10.01 -5.60
CA ARG A 121 -6.11 11.46 -5.37
C ARG A 121 -5.63 11.84 -3.97
N THR A 122 -6.11 11.16 -2.94
CA THR A 122 -5.70 11.45 -1.55
C THR A 122 -4.22 11.17 -1.31
N ALA A 123 -3.67 10.10 -1.90
CA ALA A 123 -2.26 9.78 -1.84
C ALA A 123 -1.41 10.91 -2.47
N HIS A 124 -1.80 11.41 -3.64
CA HIS A 124 -1.13 12.55 -4.26
C HIS A 124 -1.27 13.84 -3.43
N ASP A 125 -2.42 14.09 -2.81
CA ASP A 125 -2.64 15.25 -1.93
C ASP A 125 -1.68 15.25 -0.73
N VAL A 126 -1.23 14.08 -0.26
CA VAL A 126 -0.24 13.94 0.83
C VAL A 126 1.19 13.79 0.33
N GLY A 127 1.44 13.93 -0.97
CA GLY A 127 2.76 13.84 -1.60
C GLY A 127 3.25 12.42 -1.92
N ALA A 128 2.40 11.41 -1.74
CA ALA A 128 2.78 10.01 -1.96
C ALA A 128 2.78 9.65 -3.45
N LYS A 129 3.69 8.75 -3.85
CA LYS A 129 3.59 8.02 -5.12
C LYS A 129 2.64 6.85 -4.98
N VAL A 130 1.93 6.49 -6.05
CA VAL A 130 1.02 5.35 -6.06
C VAL A 130 1.53 4.26 -7.00
N VAL A 131 1.57 3.03 -6.51
CA VAL A 131 1.90 1.82 -7.28
C VAL A 131 0.72 0.88 -7.22
N ALA A 132 0.22 0.43 -8.38
CA ALA A 132 -0.78 -0.63 -8.44
C ALA A 132 -0.10 -1.94 -8.83
N VAL A 133 -0.37 -3.01 -8.09
CA VAL A 133 0.19 -4.34 -8.32
C VAL A 133 -0.91 -5.27 -8.80
N HIS A 134 -0.63 -6.00 -9.88
CA HIS A 134 -1.48 -7.08 -10.35
C HIS A 134 -0.87 -8.42 -9.90
N HIS A 135 -1.70 -9.32 -9.39
CA HIS A 135 -1.32 -10.64 -8.90
C HIS A 135 -1.93 -11.72 -9.77
#